data_AF-A0A5B7B0K9-F1
#
_entry.id   AF-A0A5B7B0K9-F1
#
_cell.length_a   1.000
_cell.length_b   1.000
_cell.length_c   1.000
_cell.angle_alpha   90.00
_cell.angle_beta   90.00
_cell.angle_gamma   90.00
#
_symmetry.space_group_name_H-M   'P 1'
#
loop_
_entity.id
_entity.type
_entity.pdbx_description
1 polymer ?
#
loop_
_entity_poly.entity_id
_entity_poly.type
_entity_poly.pdbx_seq_one_letter_code
_entity_poly.pdbx_strand_id
1 'polypeptide(L)'
;ITGVEFPQPGFRPAERVEETGRRLADYARSFNVPFEYVAIAKKWETIKIEDLKIDKDEFLVVNCLYRSKNLLDETVVVESSRNIVLNLIRKINPDIFIHGIVNGAYSAPFF
;
A
#
# COMPACT_ATOMS: atom_id res chain seq x y z
N ILE A 1 8.64 -7.77 -3.79
CA ILE A 1 7.91 -6.49 -3.65
C ILE A 1 6.42 -6.77 -3.58
N THR A 2 5.70 -6.21 -2.61
CA THR A 2 4.23 -6.29 -2.56
C THR A 2 3.64 -4.93 -2.91
N GLY A 3 2.97 -4.85 -4.07
CA GLY A 3 2.31 -3.64 -4.53
C GLY A 3 0.86 -3.58 -4.06
N VAL A 4 0.54 -2.60 -3.23
CA VAL A 4 -0.82 -2.39 -2.69
C VAL A 4 -1.45 -1.19 -3.35
N GLU A 5 -2.63 -1.38 -3.95
CA GLU A 5 -3.38 -0.31 -4.59
C GLU A 5 -4.88 -0.45 -4.37
N PHE A 6 -5.60 0.66 -4.48
CA PHE A 6 -7.06 0.62 -4.52
C PHE A 6 -7.55 -0.11 -5.79
N PRO A 7 -8.64 -0.89 -5.70
CA PRO A 7 -9.26 -1.51 -6.87
C PRO A 7 -9.63 -0.47 -7.92
N GLN A 8 -9.31 -0.75 -9.19
CA GLN A 8 -9.84 0.03 -10.29
C GLN A 8 -11.34 -0.22 -10.46
N PRO A 9 -12.11 0.79 -10.92
CA PRO A 9 -13.50 0.57 -11.31
C PRO A 9 -13.59 -0.37 -12.52
N GLY A 10 -14.73 -1.06 -12.66
CA GLY A 10 -15.00 -1.96 -13.77
C GLY A 10 -14.59 -3.41 -13.53
N PHE A 11 -14.43 -4.17 -14.62
CA PHE A 11 -14.28 -5.64 -14.57
C PHE A 11 -12.86 -6.12 -14.22
N ARG A 12 -11.86 -5.22 -14.20
CA ARG A 12 -10.45 -5.56 -13.96
C ARG A 12 -9.84 -4.73 -12.82
N PRO A 13 -10.26 -4.99 -11.56
CA PRO A 13 -9.86 -4.18 -10.42
C PRO A 13 -8.35 -4.18 -10.13
N ALA A 14 -7.63 -5.24 -10.52
CA ALA A 14 -6.20 -5.41 -10.24
C ALA A 14 -5.27 -5.09 -11.42
N GLU A 15 -5.81 -4.82 -12.62
CA GLU A 15 -5.01 -4.80 -13.86
C GLU A 15 -3.83 -3.82 -13.81
N ARG A 16 -4.01 -2.61 -13.26
CA ARG A 16 -2.93 -1.61 -13.17
C ARG A 16 -1.80 -2.05 -12.25
N VAL A 17 -2.14 -2.65 -11.11
CA VAL A 17 -1.13 -3.08 -10.12
C VAL A 17 -0.42 -4.34 -10.59
N GLU A 18 -1.11 -5.23 -11.30
CA GLU A 18 -0.51 -6.40 -11.98
C GLU A 18 0.41 -5.98 -13.14
N GLU A 19 -0.02 -5.02 -13.95
CA GLU A 19 0.78 -4.49 -15.06
C GLU A 19 2.08 -3.85 -14.54
N THR A 20 2.01 -3.13 -13.43
CA THR A 20 3.20 -2.58 -12.75
C THR A 20 4.17 -3.71 -12.37
N GLY A 21 3.64 -4.79 -11.79
CA GLY A 21 4.43 -5.98 -11.45
C GLY A 21 5.14 -6.59 -12.66
N ARG A 22 4.42 -6.75 -13.79
CA ARG A 22 5.00 -7.27 -15.04
C ARG A 22 6.15 -6.40 -15.54
N ARG A 23 5.94 -5.08 -15.60
CA ARG A 23 6.97 -4.12 -16.04
C ARG A 23 8.21 -4.14 -15.13
N LEU A 24 8.02 -4.23 -13.81
CA LEU A 24 9.13 -4.33 -12.86
C LEU A 24 9.89 -5.65 -13.01
N ALA A 25 9.19 -6.76 -13.21
CA ALA A 25 9.82 -8.07 -13.39
C ALA A 25 10.65 -8.13 -14.68
N ASP A 26 10.14 -7.57 -15.79
CA ASP A 26 10.88 -7.49 -17.05
C ASP A 26 12.12 -6.59 -16.92
N TYR A 27 12.00 -5.47 -16.20
CA TYR A 27 13.14 -4.60 -15.91
C TYR A 27 14.19 -5.29 -15.02
N ALA A 28 13.78 -5.95 -13.94
CA ALA A 28 14.69 -6.69 -13.06
C ALA A 28 15.45 -7.79 -13.83
N ARG A 29 14.75 -8.46 -14.76
CA ARG A 29 15.35 -9.49 -15.64
C ARG A 29 16.48 -8.92 -16.49
N SER A 30 16.38 -7.68 -17.00
CA SER A 30 17.46 -7.09 -17.80
C SER A 30 18.75 -6.84 -17.01
N PHE A 31 18.67 -6.80 -15.68
CA PHE A 31 19.82 -6.68 -14.78
C PHE A 31 20.20 -8.00 -14.09
N ASN A 32 19.57 -9.13 -14.47
CA ASN A 32 19.73 -10.44 -13.81
C ASN A 32 19.47 -10.42 -12.30
N VAL A 33 18.54 -9.57 -11.85
CA VAL A 33 18.15 -9.49 -10.44
C VAL A 33 16.99 -10.46 -10.18
N PRO A 34 17.12 -11.41 -9.23
CA PRO A 34 16.00 -12.23 -8.77
C PRO A 34 14.89 -11.33 -8.23
N PHE A 35 13.67 -11.49 -8.74
CA PHE A 35 12.59 -10.55 -8.45
C PHE A 35 11.24 -11.25 -8.36
N GLU A 36 10.52 -10.95 -7.29
CA GLU A 36 9.14 -11.37 -7.07
C GLU A 36 8.24 -10.15 -6.83
N TYR A 37 7.02 -10.20 -7.38
CA TYR A 37 6.02 -9.17 -7.17
C TYR A 37 4.64 -9.76 -6.87
N VAL A 38 4.03 -9.30 -5.77
CA VAL A 38 2.65 -9.65 -5.38
C VAL A 38 1.76 -8.42 -5.56
N ALA A 39 0.70 -8.56 -6.34
CA ALA A 39 -0.27 -7.49 -6.58
C ALA A 39 -1.47 -7.61 -5.63
N ILE A 40 -1.79 -6.54 -4.89
CA ILE A 40 -2.97 -6.47 -4.03
C ILE A 40 -3.83 -5.28 -4.46
N ALA A 41 -5.03 -5.58 -4.95
CA ALA A 41 -6.06 -4.60 -5.24
C ALA A 41 -7.21 -4.75 -4.25
N LYS A 42 -7.15 -4.04 -3.12
CA LYS A 42 -8.14 -4.11 -2.04
C LYS A 42 -8.29 -2.74 -1.37
N LYS A 43 -9.39 -2.56 -0.62
CA LYS A 43 -9.48 -1.47 0.37
C LYS A 43 -8.42 -1.70 1.44
N TRP A 44 -7.60 -0.69 1.74
CA TRP A 44 -6.40 -0.89 2.56
C TRP A 44 -6.74 -1.31 4.00
N GLU A 45 -7.84 -0.80 4.54
CA GLU A 45 -8.36 -1.17 5.86
C GLU A 45 -8.82 -2.63 5.97
N THR A 46 -8.94 -3.34 4.85
CA THR A 46 -9.33 -4.76 4.81
C THR A 46 -8.15 -5.72 4.62
N ILE A 47 -6.94 -5.18 4.43
CA ILE A 47 -5.74 -5.97 4.20
C ILE A 47 -5.30 -6.63 5.51
N LYS A 48 -4.98 -7.92 5.44
CA LYS A 48 -4.41 -8.67 6.56
C LYS A 48 -2.92 -8.91 6.36
N ILE A 49 -2.20 -9.22 7.43
CA ILE A 49 -0.75 -9.46 7.38
C ILE A 49 -0.42 -10.63 6.42
N GLU A 50 -1.27 -11.65 6.39
CA GLU A 50 -1.07 -12.84 5.56
C GLU A 50 -1.22 -12.57 4.06
N ASP A 51 -1.95 -11.50 3.70
CA ASP A 51 -2.08 -11.05 2.31
C ASP A 51 -0.74 -10.52 1.78
N LEU A 52 0.11 -9.96 2.66
CA LEU A 52 1.32 -9.23 2.26
C LEU A 52 2.51 -10.12 1.89
N LYS A 53 2.42 -11.42 2.19
CA LYS A 53 3.45 -12.43 1.90
C LYS A 53 4.85 -12.02 2.39
N ILE A 54 4.91 -11.52 3.63
CA ILE A 54 6.16 -11.10 4.26
C ILE A 54 6.88 -12.33 4.81
N ASP A 55 8.15 -12.50 4.45
CA ASP A 55 9.07 -13.42 5.12
C ASP A 55 9.69 -12.72 6.34
N LYS A 56 9.85 -13.45 7.45
CA LYS A 56 10.35 -12.90 8.71
C LYS A 56 11.87 -12.67 8.69
N ASP A 57 12.58 -13.32 7.79
CA ASP A 57 14.04 -13.26 7.72
C ASP A 57 14.55 -12.20 6.72
N GLU A 58 13.64 -11.44 6.10
CA GLU A 58 13.95 -10.38 5.13
C GLU A 58 13.95 -8.98 5.76
N PHE A 59 14.83 -8.11 5.28
CA PHE A 59 14.82 -6.68 5.63
C PHE A 59 13.58 -6.00 5.05
N LEU A 60 12.76 -5.41 5.91
CA LEU A 60 11.42 -4.97 5.54
C LEU A 60 11.30 -3.45 5.50
N VAL A 61 10.95 -2.93 4.32
CA VAL A 61 10.64 -1.52 4.11
C VAL A 61 9.17 -1.36 3.75
N VAL A 62 8.46 -0.52 4.49
CA VAL A 62 7.13 -0.04 4.12
C VAL A 62 7.27 1.35 3.53
N ASN A 63 6.86 1.50 2.26
CA ASN A 63 6.89 2.77 1.53
C ASN A 63 5.45 3.22 1.23
N CYS A 64 5.05 4.35 1.83
CA CYS A 64 3.72 4.95 1.64
C CYS A 64 3.88 6.43 1.25
N LEU A 65 3.90 6.71 -0.05
CA LEU A 65 4.11 8.06 -0.57
C LEU A 65 2.81 8.64 -1.15
N TYR A 66 2.28 9.68 -0.52
CA TYR A 66 1.17 10.52 -1.01
C TYR A 66 -0.17 9.80 -1.24
N ARG A 67 -0.30 8.53 -0.84
CA ARG A 67 -1.53 7.73 -1.01
C ARG A 67 -2.44 7.74 0.21
N SER A 68 -1.92 7.98 1.43
CA SER A 68 -2.71 7.92 2.67
C SER A 68 -3.85 8.95 2.73
N LYS A 69 -3.78 10.02 1.94
CA LYS A 69 -4.86 11.01 1.79
C LYS A 69 -6.17 10.42 1.24
N ASN A 70 -6.11 9.27 0.56
CA ASN A 70 -7.28 8.57 0.03
C ASN A 70 -7.99 7.72 1.09
N LEU A 71 -7.41 7.59 2.30
CA LEU A 71 -8.05 6.92 3.42
C LEU A 71 -8.90 7.93 4.20
N LEU A 72 -10.11 7.48 4.55
CA LEU A 72 -11.00 8.22 5.44
C LEU A 72 -10.36 8.37 6.82
N ASP A 73 -10.56 9.53 7.42
CA ASP A 73 -10.13 9.83 8.78
C ASP A 73 -11.30 9.84 9.76
N GLU A 74 -10.96 10.14 11.02
CA GLU A 74 -11.88 10.17 12.15
C GLU A 74 -13.02 11.19 11.99
N THR A 75 -12.92 12.12 11.04
CA THR A 75 -14.00 13.06 10.74
C THR A 75 -15.16 12.41 9.99
N VAL A 76 -14.92 11.25 9.36
CA VAL A 76 -15.91 10.52 8.54
C VAL A 76 -16.40 9.25 9.23
N VAL A 77 -15.52 8.53 9.94
CA VAL A 77 -15.84 7.26 10.62
C VAL A 77 -15.15 7.17 11.98
N VAL A 78 -15.85 6.61 13.00
CA VAL A 78 -15.31 6.44 14.37
C VAL A 78 -14.03 5.61 14.37
N GLU A 79 -13.99 4.54 13.56
CA GLU A 79 -12.78 3.75 13.34
C GLU A 79 -12.09 4.21 12.04
N SER A 80 -11.21 5.21 12.19
CA SER A 80 -10.44 5.81 11.10
C SER A 80 -9.68 4.76 10.28
N SER A 81 -9.92 4.71 8.96
CA SER A 81 -9.21 3.81 8.03
C SER A 81 -7.70 4.07 8.06
N ARG A 82 -7.27 5.32 8.31
CA ARG A 82 -5.86 5.66 8.52
C ARG A 82 -5.28 4.94 9.74
N ASN A 83 -6.00 4.93 10.86
CA ASN A 83 -5.56 4.24 12.08
C ASN A 83 -5.48 2.74 11.86
N ILE A 84 -6.44 2.13 11.16
CA ILE A 84 -6.39 0.69 10.84
C ILE A 84 -5.12 0.35 10.06
N VAL A 85 -4.81 1.12 9.00
CA VAL A 85 -3.62 0.90 8.17
C VAL A 85 -2.32 1.15 8.96
N LEU A 86 -2.24 2.23 9.74
CA LEU A 86 -1.06 2.51 10.56
C LEU A 86 -0.85 1.43 11.63
N ASN A 87 -1.92 0.91 12.22
CA ASN A 87 -1.85 -0.21 13.16
C ASN A 87 -1.38 -1.50 12.48
N LEU A 88 -1.79 -1.76 11.23
CA LEU A 88 -1.26 -2.87 10.44
C LEU A 88 0.26 -2.71 10.20
N ILE A 89 0.71 -1.52 9.77
CA ILE A 89 2.14 -1.22 9.57
C ILE A 89 2.92 -1.41 10.87
N ARG A 90 2.38 -0.96 12.01
CA ARG A 90 2.99 -1.18 13.32
C ARG A 90 3.09 -2.67 13.67
N LYS A 91 2.05 -3.46 13.39
CA LYS A 91 2.05 -4.92 13.64
C LYS A 91 3.06 -5.66 12.76
N ILE A 92 3.26 -5.18 11.53
CA ILE A 92 4.26 -5.69 10.60
C ILE A 92 5.67 -5.45 11.11
N ASN A 93 5.88 -4.39 11.90
CA ASN A 93 7.16 -4.03 12.52
C ASN A 93 8.32 -3.93 11.50
N PRO A 94 8.21 -3.04 10.48
CA PRO A 94 9.25 -2.90 9.47
C PRO A 94 10.51 -2.25 10.05
N ASP A 95 11.66 -2.55 9.44
CA ASP A 95 12.93 -1.89 9.75
C ASP A 95 12.90 -0.41 9.38
N ILE A 96 12.23 -0.07 8.28
CA ILE A 96 12.04 1.31 7.83
C ILE A 96 10.60 1.53 7.40
N PHE A 97 9.99 2.60 7.92
CA PHE A 97 8.72 3.13 7.42
C PHE A 97 8.94 4.52 6.82
N ILE A 98 8.67 4.65 5.51
CA ILE A 98 8.73 5.92 4.78
C ILE A 98 7.30 6.39 4.51
N HIS A 99 6.94 7.55 5.07
CA HIS A 99 5.61 8.14 4.90
C HIS A 99 5.72 9.54 4.29
N GLY A 100 5.33 9.66 3.02
CA GLY A 100 5.21 10.95 2.33
C GLY A 100 3.78 11.45 2.38
N ILE A 101 3.57 12.69 2.81
CA ILE A 101 2.25 13.34 2.86
C ILE A 101 2.25 14.64 2.07
N VAL A 102 1.06 15.06 1.63
CA VAL A 102 0.85 16.43 1.14
C VAL A 102 0.66 17.31 2.36
N ASN A 103 1.51 18.34 2.50
CA ASN A 103 1.40 19.29 3.61
C ASN A 103 0.37 20.39 3.25
N GLY A 104 -0.87 20.21 3.69
CA GLY A 104 -1.94 21.18 3.51
C GLY A 104 -3.18 20.83 4.33
N ALA A 105 -3.91 21.85 4.78
CA ALA A 105 -5.12 21.71 5.58
C ALA A 105 -6.35 21.40 4.72
N TYR A 106 -6.33 20.28 4.00
CA TYR A 106 -7.43 19.87 3.10
C TYR A 106 -8.52 19.02 3.78
N SER A 107 -8.43 18.84 5.10
CA SER A 107 -9.36 18.00 5.88
C SER A 107 -10.43 18.80 6.62
N ALA A 108 -10.62 20.09 6.31
CA ALA A 108 -11.66 20.90 6.93
C ALA A 108 -13.05 20.37 6.52
N PRO A 109 -14.03 20.32 7.45
CA PRO A 109 -15.38 19.85 7.14
C PRO A 109 -16.24 20.90 6.41
N PHE A 110 -15.68 22.05 6.06
CA PHE A 110 -16.33 23.16 5.36
C PHE A 110 -15.37 23.79 4.33
N PHE A 111 -15.95 24.44 3.32
CA PHE A 111 -15.23 25.10 2.22
C PHE A 111 -14.80 26.53 2.58
#